data_AF-A0A1E5SN85-F1
#
_entry.id   AF-A0A1E5SN85-F1
#
_cell.length_a   1.000
_cell.length_b   1.000
_cell.length_c   1.000
_cell.angle_alpha   90.00
_cell.angle_beta   90.00
_cell.angle_gamma   90.00
#
_symmetry.space_group_name_H-M   'P 1'
#
loop_
_entity.id
_entity.type
_entity.pdbx_description
1 polymer ?
#
loop_
_entity_poly.entity_id
_entity_poly.type
_entity_poly.pdbx_seq_one_letter_code
_entity_poly.pdbx_strand_id
1 'polypeptide(L)'
;MGKLNKILAVITLIFFGLSPIMAQDTNQDTTPKMTKRMKRQLAKQEAKERKIKYNAKKLVQLIEQKDLVVMDDGVGRDVYPESGLVNFFRIKGDTLTFQRVGSSALGTGYQSDPKIFKKKGVIFEYQVLDSEAGRPQRIFLRYRELLTLEPFQVLIFVHANRFEVRNDDGSGILIRGKLANNEDANVLEIGKNSTTLLLNQQLGYRRRASRSGRQILDGWRGGE
;
A
#
# COMPACT_ATOMS: atom_id res chain seq x y z
N MET A 1 21.45 -15.76 -91.95
CA MET A 1 20.85 -16.02 -90.62
C MET A 1 19.37 -16.31 -90.80
N GLY A 2 18.99 -17.58 -90.71
CA GLY A 2 17.76 -18.15 -91.28
C GLY A 2 16.49 -17.81 -90.51
N LYS A 3 15.34 -17.98 -91.19
CA LYS A 3 13.97 -17.76 -90.66
C LYS A 3 13.71 -18.48 -89.33
N LEU A 4 14.43 -19.59 -89.07
CA LEU A 4 14.37 -20.32 -87.79
C LEU A 4 14.79 -19.47 -86.57
N ASN A 5 15.84 -18.64 -86.69
CA ASN A 5 16.33 -17.84 -85.56
C ASN A 5 15.35 -16.72 -85.19
N LYS A 6 14.57 -16.24 -86.18
CA LYS A 6 13.52 -15.24 -85.94
C LYS A 6 12.31 -15.87 -85.24
N ILE A 7 11.94 -17.10 -85.61
CA ILE A 7 10.85 -17.83 -84.95
C ILE A 7 11.24 -18.17 -83.51
N LEU A 8 12.49 -18.62 -83.28
CA LEU A 8 12.97 -18.90 -81.92
C LEU A 8 12.97 -17.64 -81.03
N ALA A 9 13.36 -16.49 -81.59
CA ALA A 9 13.35 -15.20 -80.89
C ALA A 9 11.94 -14.72 -80.54
N VAL A 10 10.94 -14.95 -81.40
CA VAL A 10 9.54 -14.60 -81.13
C VAL A 10 8.93 -15.52 -80.07
N ILE A 11 9.24 -16.82 -80.09
CA ILE A 11 8.74 -17.77 -79.09
C ILE A 11 9.33 -17.47 -77.70
N THR A 12 10.63 -17.11 -77.62
CA THR A 12 11.25 -16.69 -76.35
C THR A 12 10.66 -15.38 -75.84
N LEU A 13 10.35 -14.41 -76.70
CA LEU A 13 9.72 -13.15 -76.30
C LEU A 13 8.31 -13.35 -75.71
N ILE A 14 7.54 -14.30 -76.25
CA ILE A 14 6.19 -14.63 -75.75
C ILE A 14 6.25 -15.35 -74.40
N PHE A 15 7.25 -16.22 -74.19
CA PHE A 15 7.43 -16.90 -72.90
C PHE A 15 7.92 -15.96 -71.79
N PHE A 16 8.75 -14.96 -72.09
CA PHE A 16 9.15 -13.95 -71.09
C PHE A 16 8.08 -12.87 -70.88
N GLY A 17 7.28 -12.53 -71.90
CA GLY A 17 6.19 -11.55 -71.80
C GLY A 17 4.93 -12.04 -71.07
N LEU A 18 4.80 -13.34 -70.84
CA LEU A 18 3.68 -13.96 -70.11
C LEU A 18 4.06 -14.39 -68.68
N SER A 19 5.18 -13.88 -68.13
CA SER A 19 5.37 -13.96 -66.69
C SER A 19 4.40 -12.96 -66.04
N PRO A 20 3.31 -13.41 -65.37
CA PRO A 20 2.51 -12.49 -64.60
C PRO A 20 3.47 -11.91 -63.57
N ILE A 21 3.58 -10.58 -63.56
CA ILE A 21 4.20 -9.85 -62.46
C ILE A 21 3.35 -10.15 -61.23
N MET A 22 3.61 -11.28 -60.60
CA MET A 22 3.24 -11.57 -59.22
C MET A 22 4.23 -10.80 -58.35
N ALA A 23 4.21 -9.48 -58.47
CA ALA A 23 4.70 -8.59 -57.43
C ALA A 23 3.62 -8.53 -56.35
N GLN A 24 3.42 -9.67 -55.70
CA GLN A 24 2.68 -9.76 -54.45
C GLN A 24 3.66 -10.22 -53.36
N ASP A 25 4.80 -9.54 -53.26
CA ASP A 25 5.60 -9.60 -52.05
C ASP A 25 4.84 -8.84 -50.97
N THR A 26 4.13 -9.66 -50.21
CA THR A 26 3.22 -9.30 -49.14
C THR A 26 4.05 -9.01 -47.89
N ASN A 27 4.95 -8.03 -47.96
CA ASN A 27 5.47 -7.39 -46.76
C ASN A 27 4.54 -6.24 -46.38
N GLN A 28 3.27 -6.58 -46.12
CA GLN A 28 2.52 -5.76 -45.20
C GLN A 28 3.11 -6.01 -43.83
N ASP A 29 4.06 -5.16 -43.43
CA ASP A 29 4.33 -4.86 -42.02
C ASP A 29 3.01 -4.41 -41.40
N THR A 30 2.17 -5.38 -41.07
CA THR A 30 0.96 -5.24 -40.27
C THR A 30 1.41 -5.07 -38.83
N THR A 31 2.17 -4.00 -38.56
CA THR A 31 2.03 -3.37 -37.26
C THR A 31 0.58 -2.93 -37.21
N PRO A 32 -0.26 -3.52 -36.33
CA PRO A 32 -1.66 -3.16 -36.29
C PRO A 32 -1.72 -1.65 -36.04
N LYS A 33 -2.28 -0.88 -36.98
CA LYS A 33 -2.40 0.57 -36.87
C LYS A 33 -3.12 0.88 -35.56
N MET A 34 -2.35 1.19 -34.52
CA MET A 34 -2.93 1.45 -33.20
C MET A 34 -3.90 2.62 -33.32
N THR A 35 -5.15 2.34 -32.99
CA THR A 35 -6.19 3.37 -33.01
C THR A 35 -5.81 4.50 -32.04
N LYS A 36 -6.31 5.73 -32.30
CA LYS A 36 -6.09 6.86 -31.37
C LYS A 36 -6.50 6.51 -29.93
N ARG A 37 -7.50 5.63 -29.75
CA ARG A 37 -7.95 5.11 -28.45
C ARG A 37 -6.89 4.22 -27.79
N MET A 38 -6.31 3.27 -28.53
CA MET A 38 -5.23 2.40 -28.01
C MET A 38 -3.99 3.21 -27.64
N LYS A 39 -3.58 4.17 -28.48
CA LYS A 39 -2.46 5.07 -28.16
C LYS A 39 -2.71 5.87 -26.88
N ARG A 40 -3.93 6.38 -26.69
CA ARG A 40 -4.33 7.08 -25.45
C ARG A 40 -4.34 6.15 -24.24
N GLN A 41 -4.76 4.91 -24.39
CA GLN A 41 -4.75 3.94 -23.29
C GLN A 41 -3.33 3.55 -22.88
N LEU A 42 -2.44 3.30 -23.84
CA LEU A 42 -1.03 3.03 -23.59
C LEU A 42 -0.35 4.22 -22.90
N ALA A 43 -0.54 5.45 -23.41
CA ALA A 43 0.01 6.64 -22.79
C ALA A 43 -0.49 6.84 -21.34
N LYS A 44 -1.75 6.52 -21.05
CA LYS A 44 -2.30 6.55 -19.68
C LYS A 44 -1.70 5.48 -18.78
N GLN A 45 -1.49 4.26 -19.30
CA GLN A 45 -0.87 3.17 -18.56
C GLN A 45 0.58 3.50 -18.23
N GLU A 46 1.37 3.93 -19.21
CA GLU A 46 2.76 4.35 -19.00
C GLU A 46 2.86 5.50 -18.00
N ALA A 47 2.01 6.53 -18.10
CA ALA A 47 2.00 7.63 -17.15
C ALA A 47 1.65 7.16 -15.72
N LYS A 48 0.73 6.20 -15.59
CA LYS A 48 0.35 5.60 -14.31
C LYS A 48 1.53 4.80 -13.71
N GLU A 49 2.20 3.99 -14.51
CA GLU A 49 3.35 3.19 -14.07
C GLU A 49 4.53 4.06 -13.66
N ARG A 50 4.83 5.13 -14.41
CA ARG A 50 5.86 6.12 -14.05
C ARG A 50 5.56 6.77 -12.70
N LYS A 51 4.31 7.15 -12.45
CA LYS A 51 3.88 7.70 -11.16
C LYS A 51 4.01 6.69 -10.02
N ILE A 52 3.62 5.44 -10.24
CA ILE A 52 3.77 4.38 -9.22
C ILE A 52 5.25 4.18 -8.87
N LYS A 53 6.13 4.07 -9.88
CA LYS A 53 7.57 3.94 -9.66
C LYS A 53 8.16 5.12 -8.89
N TYR A 54 7.76 6.34 -9.24
CA TYR A 54 8.17 7.55 -8.50
C TYR A 54 7.72 7.53 -7.04
N ASN A 55 6.43 7.23 -6.82
CA ASN A 55 5.85 7.15 -5.48
C ASN A 55 6.49 6.05 -4.62
N ALA A 56 6.85 4.91 -5.23
CA ALA A 56 7.51 3.83 -4.54
C ALA A 56 8.93 4.22 -4.10
N LYS A 57 9.70 4.88 -4.99
CA LYS A 57 11.01 5.44 -4.62
C LYS A 57 10.91 6.43 -3.47
N LYS A 58 9.94 7.35 -3.53
CA LYS A 58 9.69 8.32 -2.45
C LYS A 58 9.33 7.62 -1.13
N LEU A 59 8.49 6.58 -1.18
CA LEU A 59 8.12 5.81 0.00
C LEU A 59 9.33 5.10 0.62
N VAL A 60 10.15 4.42 -0.19
CA VAL A 60 11.38 3.76 0.29
C VAL A 60 12.31 4.77 0.96
N GLN A 61 12.51 5.92 0.34
CA GLN A 61 13.35 6.99 0.90
C GLN A 61 12.85 7.45 2.27
N LEU A 62 11.53 7.67 2.45
CA LEU A 62 10.96 8.07 3.74
C LEU A 62 11.05 6.95 4.80
N ILE A 63 10.97 5.68 4.39
CA ILE A 63 11.17 4.54 5.30
C ILE A 63 12.62 4.48 5.77
N GLU A 64 13.59 4.65 4.87
CA GLU A 64 15.02 4.68 5.19
C GLU A 64 15.39 5.86 6.09
N GLN A 65 14.80 7.02 5.85
CA GLN A 65 14.90 8.20 6.70
C GLN A 65 14.15 8.06 8.02
N LYS A 66 13.37 6.99 8.20
CA LYS A 66 12.53 6.73 9.38
C LYS A 66 11.56 7.89 9.65
N ASP A 67 11.08 8.51 8.58
CA ASP A 67 10.33 9.76 8.58
C ASP A 67 9.14 9.69 7.60
N LEU A 68 8.15 8.88 7.94
CA LEU A 68 7.03 8.55 7.05
C LEU A 68 5.70 8.79 7.75
N VAL A 69 4.76 9.42 7.05
CA VAL A 69 3.35 9.45 7.43
C VAL A 69 2.47 9.16 6.21
N VAL A 70 1.50 8.26 6.38
CA VAL A 70 0.37 8.08 5.48
C VAL A 70 -0.89 8.56 6.20
N MET A 71 -1.45 9.67 5.72
CA MET A 71 -2.68 10.28 6.26
C MET A 71 -3.89 9.71 5.54
N ASP A 72 -4.93 9.33 6.28
CA ASP A 72 -6.18 8.85 5.69
C ASP A 72 -6.84 9.97 4.85
N ASP A 73 -7.31 9.64 3.65
CA ASP A 73 -8.01 10.55 2.75
C ASP A 73 -9.51 10.65 3.07
N GLY A 74 -10.01 9.86 4.02
CA GLY A 74 -11.40 9.80 4.44
C GLY A 74 -12.30 9.10 3.43
N VAL A 75 -11.74 8.52 2.35
CA VAL A 75 -12.50 7.78 1.34
C VAL A 75 -12.57 6.31 1.77
N GLY A 76 -13.31 6.09 2.85
CA GLY A 76 -13.60 4.78 3.47
C GLY A 76 -14.92 4.16 3.01
N ARG A 77 -15.20 2.95 3.52
CA ARG A 77 -16.46 2.21 3.26
C ARG A 77 -17.62 2.69 4.13
N ASP A 78 -17.35 3.48 5.15
CA ASP A 78 -18.34 3.94 6.11
C ASP A 78 -19.03 5.22 5.65
N VAL A 79 -20.23 5.46 6.21
CA VAL A 79 -21.15 6.56 5.86
C VAL A 79 -20.53 7.95 6.06
N TYR A 80 -19.46 8.05 6.84
CA TYR A 80 -18.82 9.32 7.18
C TYR A 80 -17.33 9.30 6.85
N PRO A 81 -16.82 10.36 6.18
CA PRO A 81 -15.40 10.47 5.90
C PRO A 81 -14.63 10.59 7.21
N GLU A 82 -13.68 9.67 7.40
CA GLU A 82 -12.80 9.67 8.56
C GLU A 82 -11.66 10.68 8.37
N SER A 83 -11.40 11.54 9.37
CA SER A 83 -10.41 12.61 9.23
C SER A 83 -8.97 12.08 9.26
N GLY A 84 -8.18 12.43 8.24
CA GLY A 84 -6.73 12.17 8.20
C GLY A 84 -5.93 12.84 9.33
N LEU A 85 -6.53 13.81 10.04
CA LEU A 85 -5.93 14.38 11.25
C LEU A 85 -5.75 13.32 12.34
N VAL A 86 -6.68 12.37 12.48
CA VAL A 86 -6.69 11.40 13.59
C VAL A 86 -6.54 9.96 13.12
N ASN A 87 -6.55 9.75 11.79
CA ASN A 87 -6.41 8.46 11.12
C ASN A 87 -5.13 8.46 10.29
N PHE A 88 -4.12 7.75 10.74
CA PHE A 88 -2.82 7.73 10.06
C PHE A 88 -2.01 6.47 10.38
N PHE A 89 -1.06 6.20 9.48
CA PHE A 89 0.08 5.34 9.73
C PHE A 89 1.34 6.21 9.74
N ARG A 90 2.23 6.01 10.70
CA ARG A 90 3.45 6.81 10.85
C ARG A 90 4.64 5.95 11.22
N ILE A 91 5.79 6.25 10.64
CA ILE A 91 7.11 5.84 11.12
C ILE A 91 7.83 7.09 11.60
N LYS A 92 8.31 7.05 12.85
CA LYS A 92 9.13 8.10 13.45
C LYS A 92 10.26 7.43 14.22
N GLY A 93 11.48 7.57 13.70
CA GLY A 93 12.61 6.76 14.16
C GLY A 93 12.33 5.27 13.97
N ASP A 94 12.76 4.43 14.89
CA ASP A 94 12.55 2.97 14.79
C ASP A 94 11.12 2.53 15.13
N THR A 95 10.22 3.48 15.42
CA THR A 95 8.86 3.16 15.85
C THR A 95 7.86 3.40 14.75
N LEU A 96 6.90 2.49 14.62
CA LEU A 96 5.69 2.72 13.86
C LEU A 96 4.50 2.95 14.79
N THR A 97 3.57 3.78 14.34
CA THR A 97 2.28 4.04 14.97
C THR A 97 1.20 3.88 13.94
N PHE A 98 0.20 3.06 14.27
CA PHE A 98 -1.01 2.88 13.49
C PHE A 98 -2.15 3.40 14.35
N GLN A 99 -2.87 4.44 13.91
CA GLN A 99 -4.02 4.98 14.62
C GLN A 99 -5.22 5.09 13.69
N ARG A 100 -6.34 4.55 14.15
CA ARG A 100 -7.64 4.73 13.53
C ARG A 100 -8.68 5.09 14.59
N VAL A 101 -9.43 6.15 14.34
CA VAL A 101 -10.55 6.63 15.13
C VAL A 101 -11.77 6.59 14.22
N GLY A 102 -12.65 5.64 14.49
CA GLY A 102 -13.87 5.44 13.71
C GLY A 102 -15.02 5.00 14.59
N SER A 103 -16.23 5.28 14.13
CA SER A 103 -17.47 4.81 14.73
C SER A 103 -18.11 3.80 13.78
N SER A 104 -18.57 2.66 14.29
CA SER A 104 -19.46 1.80 13.50
C SER A 104 -20.80 2.52 13.31
N ALA A 105 -21.34 2.52 12.08
CA ALA A 105 -22.67 3.06 11.83
C ALA A 105 -23.71 2.23 12.60
N LEU A 106 -24.50 2.87 13.47
CA LEU A 106 -25.60 2.24 14.21
C LEU A 106 -26.93 2.32 13.42
N GLY A 107 -26.90 2.77 12.16
CA GLY A 107 -28.08 2.95 11.29
C GLY A 107 -27.97 4.23 10.45
N THR A 108 -29.10 4.68 9.88
CA THR A 108 -29.18 5.95 9.14
C THR A 108 -29.07 7.14 10.09
N GLY A 109 -27.90 7.76 10.16
CA GLY A 109 -27.70 9.05 10.81
C GLY A 109 -27.07 9.01 12.21
N TYR A 110 -26.99 7.85 12.87
CA TYR A 110 -26.39 7.73 14.21
C TYR A 110 -25.04 7.00 14.18
N GLN A 111 -24.01 7.65 14.73
CA GLN A 111 -22.69 7.06 14.99
C GLN A 111 -22.66 6.49 16.41
N SER A 112 -22.09 5.30 16.58
CA SER A 112 -21.67 4.81 17.90
C SER A 112 -20.55 5.66 18.47
N ASP A 113 -20.30 5.56 19.78
CA ASP A 113 -19.14 6.19 20.40
C ASP A 113 -17.85 5.83 19.61
N PRO A 114 -17.01 6.82 19.27
CA PRO A 114 -15.83 6.58 18.45
C PRO A 114 -14.88 5.63 19.17
N LYS A 115 -14.57 4.50 18.53
CA LYS A 115 -13.57 3.56 19.02
C LYS A 115 -12.21 3.97 18.48
N ILE A 116 -11.25 4.08 19.39
CA ILE A 116 -9.86 4.37 19.06
C ILE A 116 -9.13 3.04 18.97
N PHE A 117 -8.72 2.69 17.76
CA PHE A 117 -7.74 1.64 17.51
C PHE A 117 -6.35 2.27 17.41
N LYS A 118 -5.41 1.81 18.24
CA LYS A 118 -4.03 2.28 18.21
C LYS A 118 -3.05 1.14 18.46
N LYS A 119 -2.19 0.86 17.48
CA LYS A 119 -1.04 -0.05 17.61
C LYS A 119 0.26 0.74 17.49
N LYS A 120 1.25 0.37 18.31
CA LYS A 120 2.59 0.96 18.25
C LYS A 120 3.62 -0.12 18.40
N GLY A 121 4.69 -0.05 17.61
CA GLY A 121 5.70 -1.09 17.58
C GLY A 121 7.07 -0.60 17.16
N VAL A 122 8.07 -1.46 17.33
CA VAL A 122 9.45 -1.24 16.86
C VAL A 122 9.66 -2.03 15.58
N ILE A 123 10.08 -1.35 14.52
CA ILE A 123 10.40 -1.96 13.23
C ILE A 123 11.72 -2.71 13.38
N PHE A 124 11.77 -3.94 12.88
CA PHE A 124 13.01 -4.72 12.86
C PHE A 124 13.38 -5.23 11.46
N GLU A 125 12.47 -5.17 10.50
CA GLU A 125 12.73 -5.62 9.13
C GLU A 125 11.79 -4.91 8.16
N TYR A 126 12.29 -4.59 6.96
CA TYR A 126 11.46 -4.21 5.83
C TYR A 126 11.97 -4.84 4.54
N GLN A 127 11.05 -5.13 3.64
CA GLN A 127 11.36 -5.68 2.32
C GLN A 127 10.52 -4.98 1.26
N VAL A 128 11.18 -4.55 0.18
CA VAL A 128 10.50 -4.05 -1.02
C VAL A 128 10.19 -5.25 -1.89
N LEU A 129 8.91 -5.46 -2.22
CA LEU A 129 8.48 -6.50 -3.13
C LEU A 129 8.22 -5.88 -4.50
N ASP A 130 8.87 -6.41 -5.52
CA ASP A 130 8.74 -5.93 -6.88
C ASP A 130 7.31 -6.09 -7.41
N SER A 131 6.98 -5.23 -8.38
CA SER A 131 5.72 -5.31 -9.11
C SER A 131 5.74 -6.53 -10.02
N GLU A 132 4.99 -7.56 -9.66
CA GLU A 132 4.61 -8.63 -10.59
C GLU A 132 3.57 -8.10 -11.59
N ALA A 133 3.47 -8.73 -12.78
CA ALA A 133 2.52 -8.35 -13.81
C ALA A 133 1.09 -8.18 -13.25
N GLY A 134 0.61 -6.94 -13.24
CA GLY A 134 -0.74 -6.59 -12.77
C GLY A 134 -0.88 -6.29 -11.26
N ARG A 135 0.19 -6.37 -10.46
CA ARG A 135 0.16 -6.06 -9.02
C ARG A 135 0.90 -4.76 -8.70
N PRO A 136 0.32 -3.88 -7.85
CA PRO A 136 1.02 -2.67 -7.40
C PRO A 136 2.26 -3.05 -6.61
N GLN A 137 3.31 -2.24 -6.74
CA GLN A 137 4.49 -2.37 -5.89
C GLN A 137 4.08 -2.27 -4.42
N ARG A 138 4.61 -3.17 -3.60
CA ARG A 138 4.23 -3.28 -2.19
C ARG A 138 5.48 -3.35 -1.33
N ILE A 139 5.41 -2.69 -0.18
CA ILE A 139 6.47 -2.75 0.83
C ILE A 139 5.92 -3.50 2.03
N PHE A 140 6.74 -4.39 2.52
CA PHE A 140 6.49 -5.22 3.67
C PHE A 140 7.29 -4.69 4.85
N LEU A 141 6.64 -4.53 5.99
CA LEU A 141 7.25 -4.06 7.24
C LEU A 141 6.91 -5.05 8.34
N ARG A 142 7.93 -5.57 9.04
CA ARG A 142 7.74 -6.32 10.28
C ARG A 142 8.12 -5.47 11.47
N TYR A 143 7.31 -5.59 12.51
CA TYR A 143 7.49 -4.88 13.76
C TYR A 143 7.09 -5.74 14.94
N ARG A 144 7.65 -5.45 16.11
CA ARG A 144 7.17 -6.01 17.37
C ARG A 144 6.27 -4.99 18.04
N GLU A 145 5.05 -5.37 18.37
CA GLU A 145 4.15 -4.49 19.12
C GLU A 145 4.74 -4.22 20.52
N LEU A 146 4.71 -2.96 20.96
CA LEU A 146 5.36 -2.54 22.21
C LEU A 146 4.75 -3.17 23.48
N LEU A 147 3.53 -3.70 23.42
CA LEU A 147 2.85 -4.28 24.57
C LEU A 147 3.03 -5.78 24.70
N THR A 148 2.70 -6.47 23.62
CA THR A 148 2.65 -7.92 23.55
C THR A 148 4.02 -8.49 23.16
N LEU A 149 4.89 -7.66 22.58
CA LEU A 149 6.15 -8.04 21.94
C LEU A 149 5.97 -9.04 20.78
N GLU A 150 4.72 -9.27 20.38
CA GLU A 150 4.37 -10.17 19.30
C GLU A 150 4.81 -9.58 17.95
N PRO A 151 5.34 -10.42 17.05
CA PRO A 151 5.67 -9.99 15.71
C PRO A 151 4.40 -9.76 14.91
N PHE A 152 4.29 -8.58 14.31
CA PHE A 152 3.24 -8.22 13.39
C PHE A 152 3.83 -7.75 12.07
N GLN A 153 2.96 -7.71 11.06
CA GLN A 153 3.32 -7.33 9.71
C GLN A 153 2.34 -6.32 9.14
N VAL A 154 2.90 -5.33 8.46
CA VAL A 154 2.17 -4.30 7.70
C VAL A 154 2.59 -4.38 6.24
N LEU A 155 1.61 -4.26 5.36
CA LEU A 155 1.78 -4.13 3.92
C LEU A 155 1.39 -2.70 3.49
N ILE A 156 2.30 -2.04 2.78
CA ILE A 156 2.06 -0.74 2.16
C ILE A 156 1.97 -0.94 0.65
N PHE A 157 0.78 -0.74 0.08
CA PHE A 157 0.55 -0.79 -1.36
C PHE A 157 0.70 0.61 -1.96
N VAL A 158 1.49 0.70 -3.03
CA VAL A 158 1.74 1.95 -3.75
C VAL A 158 0.84 2.04 -4.98
N HIS A 159 -0.03 3.04 -5.00
CA HIS A 159 -0.83 3.38 -6.17
C HIS A 159 -0.37 4.71 -6.79
N ALA A 160 -0.89 5.03 -7.97
CA ALA A 160 -0.48 6.24 -8.69
C ALA A 160 -0.82 7.55 -7.94
N ASN A 161 -1.93 7.54 -7.19
CA ASN A 161 -2.45 8.75 -6.51
C ASN A 161 -2.67 8.56 -5.01
N ARG A 162 -2.38 7.37 -4.46
CA ARG A 162 -2.65 7.03 -3.06
C ARG A 162 -1.73 5.93 -2.57
N PHE A 163 -1.67 5.79 -1.25
CA PHE A 163 -1.01 4.72 -0.54
C PHE A 163 -2.07 4.00 0.30
N GLU A 164 -1.95 2.69 0.41
CA GLU A 164 -2.81 1.87 1.26
C GLU A 164 -1.94 1.08 2.23
N VAL A 165 -2.14 1.28 3.52
CA VAL A 165 -1.46 0.56 4.58
C VAL A 165 -2.46 -0.41 5.19
N ARG A 166 -2.09 -1.69 5.22
CA ARG A 166 -2.91 -2.78 5.76
C ARG A 166 -2.10 -3.59 6.75
N ASN A 167 -2.71 -4.04 7.84
CA ASN A 167 -2.15 -5.16 8.59
C ASN A 167 -2.35 -6.46 7.80
N ASP A 168 -1.36 -7.34 7.85
CA ASP A 168 -1.43 -8.65 7.17
C ASP A 168 -2.27 -9.68 7.93
N ASP A 169 -2.51 -9.45 9.23
CA ASP A 169 -3.33 -10.30 10.12
C ASP A 169 -4.82 -10.35 9.73
N GLY A 170 -5.20 -9.71 8.63
CA GLY A 170 -6.58 -9.65 8.17
C GLY A 170 -7.48 -8.80 9.06
N SER A 171 -6.95 -8.02 10.02
CA SER A 171 -7.72 -7.24 10.99
C SER A 171 -8.60 -6.13 10.38
N GLY A 172 -8.63 -6.01 9.04
CA GLY A 172 -9.49 -5.08 8.31
C GLY A 172 -9.07 -3.61 8.42
N ILE A 173 -7.94 -3.33 9.06
CA ILE A 173 -7.52 -1.96 9.32
C ILE A 173 -6.71 -1.47 8.14
N LEU A 174 -7.32 -0.52 7.43
CA LEU A 174 -6.83 0.07 6.20
C LEU A 174 -6.67 1.57 6.44
N ILE A 175 -5.44 2.09 6.41
CA ILE A 175 -5.24 3.53 6.22
C ILE A 175 -5.01 3.74 4.74
N ARG A 176 -5.83 4.58 4.13
CA ARG A 176 -5.72 4.90 2.71
C ARG A 176 -5.58 6.39 2.57
N GLY A 177 -4.51 6.86 1.93
CA GLY A 177 -4.46 8.26 1.52
C GLY A 177 -3.11 8.72 1.05
N LYS A 178 -2.64 9.85 1.55
CA LYS A 178 -1.49 10.59 1.00
C LYS A 178 -0.25 10.42 1.86
N LEU A 179 0.89 10.45 1.18
CA LEU A 179 2.23 10.33 1.74
C LEU A 179 2.78 11.70 2.13
N ALA A 180 3.30 11.82 3.35
CA ALA A 180 4.04 12.96 3.87
C ALA A 180 5.22 12.49 4.74
N ASN A 181 6.12 13.39 5.09
CA ASN A 181 7.07 13.22 6.18
C ASN A 181 6.40 13.61 7.52
N ASN A 182 7.09 13.48 8.66
CA ASN A 182 6.51 13.85 9.96
C ASN A 182 6.33 15.36 10.14
N GLU A 183 7.15 16.19 9.51
CA GLU A 183 7.09 17.66 9.65
C GLU A 183 5.91 18.26 8.88
N ASP A 184 5.66 17.80 7.66
CA ASP A 184 4.54 18.25 6.82
C ASP A 184 3.20 17.59 7.20
N ALA A 185 3.26 16.49 7.96
CA ALA A 185 2.08 15.76 8.38
C ALA A 185 1.38 16.46 9.55
N ASN A 186 0.23 17.08 9.26
CA ASN A 186 -0.67 17.57 10.29
C ASN A 186 -1.52 16.43 10.87
N VAL A 187 -0.92 15.58 11.71
CA VAL A 187 -1.58 14.45 12.36
C VAL A 187 -1.55 14.58 13.89
N LEU A 188 -2.67 14.28 14.51
CA LEU A 188 -2.89 14.28 15.94
C LEU A 188 -2.98 12.84 16.47
N GLU A 189 -1.97 12.46 17.25
CA GLU A 189 -1.99 11.20 17.97
C GLU A 189 -2.89 11.32 19.20
N ILE A 190 -3.95 10.51 19.28
CA ILE A 190 -4.95 10.53 20.35
C ILE A 190 -4.68 9.38 21.32
N GLY A 191 -4.96 9.65 22.60
CA GLY A 191 -4.91 8.67 23.67
C GLY A 191 -3.49 8.44 24.20
N LYS A 192 -3.41 8.13 25.50
CA LYS A 192 -2.17 7.65 26.12
C LYS A 192 -1.75 6.37 25.38
N ASN A 193 -0.45 6.22 25.12
CA ASN A 193 0.08 4.95 24.62
C ASN A 193 -0.48 3.83 25.48
N SER A 194 -0.87 2.73 24.87
CA SER A 194 -1.30 1.53 25.58
C SER A 194 -0.24 1.07 26.60
N THR A 195 1.04 1.44 26.41
CA THR A 195 2.13 1.26 27.40
C THR A 195 1.86 1.99 28.72
N THR A 196 1.31 3.20 28.69
CA THR A 196 0.91 3.95 29.89
C THR A 196 -0.30 3.34 30.59
N LEU A 197 -1.20 2.69 29.85
CA LEU A 197 -2.36 2.01 30.44
C LEU A 197 -1.96 0.70 31.13
N LEU A 198 -1.06 -0.09 30.52
CA LEU A 198 -0.51 -1.30 31.14
C LEU A 198 0.40 -0.99 32.33
N LEU A 199 1.25 0.05 32.25
CA LEU A 199 2.05 0.50 33.38
C LEU A 199 1.17 0.98 34.55
N ASN A 200 0.10 1.73 34.26
CA ASN A 200 -0.85 2.17 35.30
C ASN A 200 -1.67 1.00 35.87
N GLN A 201 -2.01 -0.01 35.08
CA GLN A 201 -2.63 -1.25 35.59
C GLN A 201 -1.66 -2.03 36.47
N GLN A 202 -0.41 -2.26 36.05
CA GLN A 202 0.60 -2.95 36.88
C GLN A 202 0.92 -2.18 38.16
N LEU A 203 1.04 -0.85 38.10
CA LEU A 203 1.24 0.00 39.28
C LEU A 203 -0.01 0.03 40.19
N GLY A 204 -1.22 0.00 39.61
CA GLY A 204 -2.49 -0.09 40.34
C GLY A 204 -2.66 -1.44 41.05
N TYR A 205 -2.29 -2.55 40.40
CA TYR A 205 -2.26 -3.88 40.99
C TYR A 205 -1.23 -3.98 42.13
N ARG A 206 -0.02 -3.45 41.95
CA ARG A 206 1.01 -3.42 43.00
C ARG A 206 0.60 -2.55 44.21
N ARG A 207 -0.07 -1.41 43.99
CA ARG A 207 -0.59 -0.56 45.08
C ARG A 207 -1.77 -1.17 45.83
N ARG A 208 -2.60 -2.01 45.19
CA ARG A 208 -3.65 -2.78 45.89
C ARG A 208 -3.05 -3.95 46.68
N ALA A 209 -2.10 -4.68 46.11
CA ALA A 209 -1.41 -5.78 46.80
C ALA A 209 -0.63 -5.30 48.04
N SER A 210 -0.01 -4.10 48.00
CA SER A 210 0.68 -3.53 49.16
C SER A 210 -0.26 -2.99 50.24
N ARG A 211 -1.54 -2.75 49.93
CA ARG A 211 -2.57 -2.34 50.90
C ARG A 211 -3.28 -3.55 51.51
N SER A 212 -3.52 -4.62 50.75
CA SER A 212 -4.11 -5.85 51.28
C SER A 212 -3.13 -6.70 52.10
N GLY A 213 -1.82 -6.61 51.82
CA GLY A 213 -0.79 -7.32 52.60
C GLY A 213 -0.46 -6.69 53.96
N ARG A 214 -0.91 -5.44 54.22
CA ARG A 214 -0.63 -4.74 55.48
C ARG A 214 -1.77 -4.83 56.50
N GLN A 215 -2.93 -5.38 56.13
CA GLN A 215 -4.07 -5.55 57.03
C GLN A 215 -4.18 -6.96 57.66
N ILE A 216 -3.34 -7.92 57.25
CA ILE A 216 -3.44 -9.31 57.74
C ILE A 216 -2.54 -9.56 58.97
N LEU A 217 -1.61 -8.67 59.31
CA LEU A 217 -0.66 -8.89 60.41
C LEU A 217 -0.97 -8.14 61.72
N ASP A 218 -1.98 -7.26 61.75
CA ASP A 218 -2.34 -6.51 62.97
C ASP A 218 -3.63 -7.03 63.66
N GLY A 219 -4.18 -8.17 63.23
CA GLY A 219 -5.49 -8.66 63.68
C GLY A 219 -5.50 -9.85 64.67
N TRP A 220 -4.35 -10.39 65.07
CA TRP A 220 -4.29 -11.55 65.98
C TRP A 220 -3.41 -11.26 67.20
N ARG A 221 -3.94 -10.44 68.12
CA ARG A 221 -3.50 -10.43 69.52
C ARG A 221 -4.64 -9.98 70.44
N GLY A 222 -5.02 -10.87 71.35
CA GLY A 222 -5.63 -10.50 72.63
C GLY A 222 -7.12 -10.82 72.75
N GLY A 223 -7.41 -11.88 73.51
CA GLY A 223 -8.74 -12.21 74.00
C GLY A 223 -8.62 -13.42 74.92
N GLU A 224 -8.17 -13.17 76.14
CA GLU A 224 -8.37 -14.04 77.31
C GLU A 224 -9.86 -14.29 77.57
#